data_AF-A0A7Y4RW08-F1
#
_entry.id   AF-A0A7Y4RW08-F1
#
_cell.length_a   1.000
_cell.length_b   1.000
_cell.length_c   1.000
_cell.angle_alpha   90.00
_cell.angle_beta   90.00
_cell.angle_gamma   90.00
#
_symmetry.space_group_name_H-M   'P 1'
#
loop_
_entity.id
_entity.type
_entity.pdbx_description
1 polymer ?
#
loop_
_entity_poly.entity_id
_entity_poly.type
_entity_poly.pdbx_seq_one_letter_code
_entity_poly.pdbx_strand_id
1 'polypeptide(L)' 'MSKLDRAKEQIAYLKLWLGILVATIISLTGWLISNFQSVHWLLVFAAVFALSIISFAGYSIHKRIEEKIALLEEL' A
#
# COMPACT_ATOMS: atom_id res chain seq x y z
N MET A 1 -6.54 12.42 25.03
CA MET A 1 -5.50 12.55 23.99
C MET A 1 -5.69 13.86 23.27
N SER A 2 -4.60 14.59 23.03
CA SER A 2 -4.65 15.82 22.26
C SER A 2 -4.97 15.51 20.78
N LYS A 3 -5.41 16.52 20.03
CA LYS A 3 -5.63 16.38 18.57
C LYS A 3 -4.35 15.91 17.86
N LEU A 4 -3.19 16.35 18.35
CA LEU A 4 -1.86 15.98 17.88
C LEU A 4 -1.57 14.49 18.10
N ASP A 5 -1.85 13.97 19.30
CA ASP A 5 -1.60 12.54 19.61
C ASP A 5 -2.42 11.62 18.70
N ARG A 6 -3.70 11.96 18.50
CA ARG A 6 -4.59 11.20 17.61
C ARG A 6 -4.11 11.21 16.16
N ALA A 7 -3.58 12.33 15.68
CA ALA A 7 -3.05 12.43 14.31
C ALA A 7 -1.78 11.59 14.14
N LYS A 8 -0.88 11.58 15.14
CA LYS A 8 0.31 10.73 15.14
C LYS A 8 -0.04 9.24 15.10
N GLU A 9 -1.03 8.80 15.89
CA GLU A 9 -1.52 7.42 15.84
C GLU A 9 -2.11 7.05 14.49
N GLN A 10 -2.88 7.95 13.86
CA GLN A 10 -3.42 7.72 12.52
C GLN A 10 -2.31 7.59 11.47
N ILE A 11 -1.27 8.42 11.54
CA ILE A 11 -0.11 8.32 10.64
C ILE A 11 0.62 6.99 10.86
N ALA A 12 0.83 6.58 12.11
CA ALA A 12 1.46 5.29 12.42
C ALA A 12 0.66 4.11 11.85
N TYR A 13 -0.66 4.13 12.00
CA TYR A 13 -1.55 3.12 11.44
C TYR A 13 -1.52 3.09 9.90
N LEU A 14 -1.51 4.25 9.25
CA LEU A 14 -1.38 4.32 7.79
C LEU A 14 -0.02 3.81 7.29
N LYS A 15 1.07 4.11 8.01
CA LYS A 15 2.41 3.58 7.70
C LYS A 15 2.46 2.05 7.82
N LEU A 16 1.80 1.48 8.84
CA LEU A 16 1.67 0.02 8.98
C LEU A 16 0.98 -0.58 7.75
N TRP A 17 -0.16 -0.02 7.34
CA TRP A 17 -0.87 -0.50 6.15
C TRP A 17 -0.06 -0.35 4.88
N LEU A 18 0.67 0.77 4.71
CA LEU A 18 1.56 0.95 3.58
C LEU A 18 2.62 -0.15 3.52
N GLY A 19 3.21 -0.51 4.66
CA GLY A 19 4.16 -1.63 4.76
C GLY A 19 3.54 -2.97 4.37
N ILE A 20 2.32 -3.27 4.83
CA ILE A 20 1.58 -4.49 4.45
C ILE A 20 1.32 -4.54 2.94
N LEU A 21 0.93 -3.41 2.34
CA LEU A 21 0.73 -3.35 0.89
C LEU A 21 2.04 -3.58 0.12
N VAL A 22 3.15 -2.98 0.55
CA VAL A 22 4.46 -3.21 -0.07
C VAL A 22 4.86 -4.68 0.02
N ALA A 23 4.72 -5.31 1.19
CA ALA A 23 4.99 -6.73 1.35
C ALA A 23 4.12 -7.59 0.42
N THR A 24 2.84 -7.24 0.28
CA THR A 24 1.89 -7.93 -0.61
C THR A 24 2.30 -7.79 -2.08
N ILE A 25 2.73 -6.60 -2.53
CA ILE A 25 3.25 -6.37 -3.89
C ILE A 25 4.47 -7.26 -4.14
N ILE A 26 5.42 -7.29 -3.21
CA ILE A 26 6.63 -8.10 -3.34
C ILE A 26 6.27 -9.59 -3.43
N SER A 27 5.40 -10.08 -2.55
CA SER A 27 4.96 -11.48 -2.55
C SER A 27 4.24 -11.87 -3.83
N LEU A 28 3.30 -11.06 -4.31
CA LEU A 28 2.55 -11.34 -5.54
C LEU A 28 3.45 -11.27 -6.78
N THR A 29 4.38 -10.32 -6.81
CA THR A 29 5.38 -10.21 -7.89
C THR A 29 6.31 -11.42 -7.89
N GLY A 30 6.79 -11.84 -6.73
CA GLY A 30 7.63 -13.03 -6.59
C GLY A 30 6.90 -14.30 -7.05
N TRP A 31 5.65 -14.48 -6.62
CA TRP A 31 4.81 -15.59 -7.08
C TRP A 31 4.63 -15.56 -8.61
N LEU A 32 4.37 -14.39 -9.20
CA LEU A 32 4.18 -14.26 -10.63
C LEU A 32 5.45 -14.63 -11.41
N ILE A 33 6.62 -14.15 -11.00
CA ILE A 33 7.90 -14.49 -11.62
C ILE A 33 8.17 -16.00 -11.55
N SER A 34 7.93 -16.62 -10.39
CA SER A 34 8.18 -18.05 -10.19
C SER A 34 7.24 -18.97 -10.97
N ASN A 35 6.06 -18.48 -11.35
CA ASN A 35 5.00 -19.31 -11.93
C ASN A 35 4.59 -18.87 -13.35
N PHE A 36 5.21 -17.82 -13.91
CA PHE A 36 4.79 -17.19 -15.16
C PHE A 36 4.67 -18.16 -16.35
N GLN A 37 5.56 -19.15 -16.43
CA GLN A 37 5.60 -20.11 -17.54
C GLN A 37 4.62 -21.29 -17.36
N SER A 38 4.14 -21.54 -16.15
CA SER A 38 3.33 -22.72 -15.81
C SER A 38 1.84 -22.40 -15.59
N VAL A 39 1.50 -21.15 -15.26
CA VAL A 39 0.11 -20.76 -14.95
C VAL A 39 -0.67 -20.32 -16.17
N HIS A 40 -1.99 -20.49 -16.09
CA HIS A 40 -2.91 -20.03 -17.11
C HIS A 40 -2.83 -18.50 -17.30
N TRP A 41 -2.88 -18.02 -18.54
CA TRP A 41 -2.74 -16.60 -18.87
C TRP A 41 -3.74 -15.70 -18.12
N LEU A 42 -4.97 -16.18 -17.85
CA LEU A 42 -5.95 -15.47 -17.02
C LEU A 42 -5.42 -15.13 -15.61
N LEU A 43 -4.64 -16.03 -14.98
CA LEU A 43 -4.04 -15.79 -13.67
C LEU A 43 -2.96 -14.72 -13.74
N VAL A 44 -2.20 -14.67 -14.84
CA VAL A 44 -1.23 -13.60 -15.09
C VAL A 44 -1.93 -12.25 -15.19
N PHE A 45 -3.00 -12.15 -15.99
CA PHE A 45 -3.79 -10.92 -16.09
C PHE A 45 -4.40 -10.51 -14.75
N ALA A 46 -4.96 -11.46 -14.00
CA ALA A 46 -5.50 -11.20 -12.67
C ALA A 46 -4.43 -10.70 -11.70
N ALA A 47 -3.22 -11.28 -11.73
CA ALA A 47 -2.10 -10.84 -10.90
C ALA A 47 -1.63 -9.43 -11.27
N VAL A 48 -1.48 -9.11 -12.56
CA VAL A 48 -1.14 -7.76 -13.01
C VAL A 48 -2.20 -6.75 -12.60
N PHE A 49 -3.48 -7.09 -12.78
CA PHE A 49 -4.59 -6.23 -12.38
C PHE A 49 -4.62 -5.99 -10.86
N ALA A 50 -4.41 -7.05 -10.06
CA ALA A 50 -4.28 -6.94 -8.62
C ALA A 50 -3.09 -6.05 -8.21
N LEU A 51 -1.93 -6.20 -8.85
CA LEU A 51 -0.76 -5.35 -8.61
C LEU A 51 -1.08 -3.87 -8.91
N SER A 52 -1.82 -3.57 -9.97
CA SER A 52 -2.27 -2.20 -10.28
C SER A 52 -3.17 -1.62 -9.19
N ILE A 53 -4.16 -2.39 -8.72
CA ILE A 53 -5.06 -1.96 -7.63
C ILE A 53 -4.30 -1.74 -6.33
N ILE A 54 -3.42 -2.67 -5.94
CA ILE A 54 -2.65 -2.58 -4.71
C ILE A 54 -1.70 -1.38 -4.75
N SER A 55 -1.08 -1.12 -5.91
CA SER A 55 -0.22 0.06 -6.10
C SER A 55 -1.00 1.37 -5.97
N PHE A 56 -2.21 1.44 -6.54
CA PHE A 56 -3.08 2.61 -6.39
C PHE A 56 -3.53 2.83 -4.93
N ALA A 57 -3.83 1.76 -4.20
CA ALA A 57 -4.14 1.82 -2.77
C ALA A 57 -2.93 2.32 -1.95
N GLY A 58 -1.73 1.84 -2.27
CA GLY A 58 -0.48 2.31 -1.66
C GLY A 58 -0.24 3.79 -1.89
N TYR A 59 -0.40 4.27 -3.13
CA TYR A 59 -0.32 5.69 -3.47
C TYR A 59 -1.34 6.53 -2.69
N SER A 60 -2.59 6.06 -2.59
CA SER A 60 -3.64 6.76 -1.85
C SER A 60 -3.33 6.87 -0.35
N ILE A 61 -2.76 5.82 0.25
CA ILE A 61 -2.33 5.84 1.65
C ILE A 61 -1.15 6.79 1.84
N HIS A 62 -0.17 6.75 0.93
CA HIS A 62 0.99 7.64 0.96
C HIS A 62 0.55 9.12 0.94
N LYS A 63 -0.33 9.49 0.01
CA LYS A 63 -0.89 10.84 -0.07
C LYS A 63 -1.61 11.26 1.22
N ARG A 64 -2.40 10.37 1.81
CA ARG A 64 -3.09 10.64 3.10
C ARG A 64 -2.11 10.83 4.26
N ILE A 65 -0.97 10.15 4.24
CA ILE A 65 0.09 10.36 5.24
C ILE A 65 0.68 11.76 5.08
N GLU A 66 1.01 12.17 3.86
CA GLU A 66 1.56 13.51 3.57
C GLU A 66 0.58 14.62 3.98
N GLU A 67 -0.70 14.51 3.59
CA GLU A 67 -1.74 15.47 3.98
C GLU A 67 -1.88 15.61 5.49
N LYS A 68 -1.80 14.48 6.23
CA LYS A 68 -1.86 14.50 7.69
C LYS A 68 -0.61 15.10 8.33
N ILE A 69 0.57 14.92 7.73
CA ILE A 69 1.80 15.52 8.21
C ILE A 69 1.77 17.03 7.99
N ALA A 70 1.37 17.50 6.81
CA ALA A 70 1.25 18.92 6.51
C ALA A 70 0.29 19.63 7.48
N LEU A 71 -0.87 19.01 7.77
CA LEU A 71 -1.84 19.56 8.72
C LEU A 71 -1.30 19.66 10.16
N LEU A 72 -0.34 18.80 10.52
CA LEU A 72 0.35 18.88 11.82
C LEU A 72 1.44 19.94 11.87
N GLU A 73 2.03 20.28 10.74
CA GLU A 73 3.07 21.31 10.63
C GLU A 73 2.47 22.73 10.66
N GLU A 74 1.22 22.87 10.27
CA GLU A 74 0.44 24.13 10.34
C GLU A 74 -0.16 24.44 11.73
N LEU A 75 -0.10 23.49 12.68
CA LEU A 75 -0.68 23.58 14.04
C LEU A 75 0.37 23.92 15.11
#